data_AF-A0A7Y3LEL2-F1
#
_entry.id   AF-A0A7Y3LEL2-F1
#
_cell.length_a   1.000
_cell.length_b   1.000
_cell.length_c   1.000
_cell.angle_alpha   90.00
_cell.angle_beta   90.00
_cell.angle_gamma   90.00
#
_symmetry.space_group_name_H-M   'P 1'
#
loop_
_entity.id
_entity.type
_entity.pdbx_description
1 polymer ?
#
loop_
_entity_poly.entity_id
_entity_poly.type
_entity_poly.pdbx_seq_one_letter_code
_entity_poly.pdbx_strand_id
1 'polypeptide(L)'
;MIITKKEILHVQLRSNHLWAFATAMSTLLLFGCTSQPASETASTTPTTRVNAPISPTTARSGGVSTISCGSYVPASQGAPISITSSSGPLRVTLKGTEASGYNDISGGVLTIAGGSATLFKSALVQPDVGPPPVPTGSLNSYPVSLGSLTNFKNGGSGLPVYNNAQPPTQYPLCIVATHGPMTSYSILLEVDTGGAHCCSVVDTWAVTGGKYIAYSSALVGNGYGYLTTLDGQSVLIGEDNRFAYVFDNYAGSAMPIRIYRLSSPQNHTLTSSPVTLGSTGSGWTDITKQFPAIVSKEAHFFLVQYQRGLSEQYSGLGLLAGWAADECVLGRSAEAGAYINSQLKAGHLISSAPGMGLPSGAAFVTALKKFLISTGYCNLS
;
A
#
# COMPACT_ATOMS: atom_id res chain seq x y z
N MET A 1 4.76 -25.92 62.93
CA MET A 1 5.25 -27.29 62.69
C MET A 1 5.47 -27.44 61.20
N ILE A 2 6.68 -27.86 60.82
CA ILE A 2 7.26 -27.92 59.47
C ILE A 2 6.79 -29.20 58.76
N ILE A 3 6.93 -29.22 57.41
CA ILE A 3 7.19 -30.38 56.50
C ILE A 3 6.06 -30.61 55.46
N THR A 4 6.19 -30.09 54.22
CA THR A 4 6.60 -30.70 52.89
C THR A 4 5.54 -31.63 52.25
N LYS A 5 5.37 -31.89 50.94
CA LYS A 5 6.20 -31.99 49.70
C LYS A 5 5.17 -32.16 48.53
N LYS A 6 5.22 -31.45 47.39
CA LYS A 6 5.91 -31.71 46.11
C LYS A 6 5.56 -33.04 45.40
N GLU A 7 4.79 -32.99 44.31
CA GLU A 7 4.90 -33.84 43.12
C GLU A 7 4.46 -33.06 41.87
N ILE A 8 5.37 -32.88 40.90
CA ILE A 8 5.08 -32.41 39.54
C ILE A 8 5.63 -33.51 38.61
N LEU A 9 4.73 -34.07 37.81
CA LEU A 9 4.98 -35.13 36.85
C LEU A 9 5.81 -34.58 35.66
N HIS A 10 6.96 -35.21 35.39
CA HIS A 10 7.71 -35.06 34.15
C HIS A 10 7.19 -36.07 33.13
N VAL A 11 6.79 -35.61 31.94
CA VAL A 11 6.57 -36.47 30.77
C VAL A 11 7.80 -36.33 29.86
N GLN A 12 8.60 -37.40 29.78
CA GLN A 12 9.58 -37.62 28.72
C GLN A 12 8.87 -38.16 27.48
N LEU A 13 9.11 -37.56 26.32
CA LEU A 13 8.98 -38.26 25.04
C LEU A 13 10.36 -38.35 24.40
N ARG A 14 10.82 -39.59 24.25
CA ARG A 14 11.98 -39.99 23.45
C ARG A 14 11.50 -40.30 22.03
N SER A 15 12.25 -39.87 21.04
CA SER A 15 12.48 -40.66 19.82
C SER A 15 13.76 -40.19 19.14
N ASN A 16 14.72 -41.13 19.09
CA ASN A 16 16.02 -41.03 18.42
C ASN A 16 15.96 -41.65 17.02
N HIS A 17 17.00 -41.33 16.24
CA HIS A 17 17.57 -41.95 15.02
C HIS A 17 17.31 -41.17 13.72
N LEU A 18 18.29 -40.37 13.26
CA LEU A 18 19.47 -40.71 12.40
C LEU A 18 19.02 -41.01 10.95
N TRP A 19 19.47 -40.27 9.92
CA TRP A 19 20.78 -40.40 9.24
C TRP A 19 21.24 -39.10 8.52
N ALA A 20 22.55 -39.04 8.24
CA ALA A 20 23.35 -37.89 7.79
C ALA A 20 23.85 -37.99 6.32
N PHE A 21 24.61 -36.96 5.91
CA PHE A 21 25.44 -36.74 4.68
C PHE A 21 24.73 -36.20 3.42
N ALA A 22 25.29 -35.31 2.57
CA ALA A 22 26.43 -34.37 2.61
C ALA A 22 26.47 -33.51 1.32
N THR A 23 27.13 -32.34 1.42
CA THR A 23 27.94 -31.62 0.40
C THR A 23 27.36 -31.10 -0.94
N ALA A 24 27.28 -29.76 -1.02
CA ALA A 24 27.83 -28.83 -2.01
C ALA A 24 27.87 -29.16 -3.53
N MET A 25 27.32 -28.26 -4.34
CA MET A 25 28.07 -27.69 -5.48
C MET A 25 27.47 -26.37 -5.98
N SER A 26 28.31 -25.32 -5.99
CA SER A 26 28.10 -24.07 -6.72
C SER A 26 28.22 -24.29 -8.22
N THR A 27 27.33 -23.70 -9.02
CA THR A 27 27.67 -23.36 -10.41
C THR A 27 26.95 -22.07 -10.79
N LEU A 28 27.78 -21.05 -11.02
CA LEU A 28 27.46 -19.73 -11.52
C LEU A 28 27.21 -19.86 -13.04
N LEU A 29 26.04 -19.48 -13.54
CA LEU A 29 25.79 -19.29 -14.97
C LEU A 29 25.43 -17.83 -15.23
N LEU A 30 26.41 -17.09 -15.75
CA LEU A 30 26.26 -15.79 -16.38
C LEU A 30 25.59 -15.98 -17.75
N PHE A 31 24.35 -15.52 -17.90
CA PHE A 31 23.75 -15.30 -19.22
C PHE A 31 23.66 -13.80 -19.48
N GLY A 32 24.47 -13.34 -20.44
CA GLY A 32 24.41 -11.99 -20.98
C GLY A 32 23.17 -11.80 -21.84
N CYS A 33 22.37 -10.78 -21.53
CA CYS A 33 21.33 -10.29 -22.43
C CYS A 33 21.98 -9.45 -23.53
N THR A 34 21.83 -9.89 -24.78
CA THR A 34 22.06 -9.05 -25.96
C THR A 34 20.70 -8.51 -26.40
N SER A 35 20.59 -7.20 -26.56
CA SER A 35 19.39 -6.50 -27.02
C SER A 35 19.39 -6.45 -28.56
N GLN A 36 18.29 -6.89 -29.17
CA GLN A 36 17.98 -6.61 -30.58
C GLN A 36 16.98 -5.44 -30.67
N PRO A 37 17.12 -4.53 -31.64
CA PRO A 37 16.17 -3.44 -31.86
C PRO A 37 14.94 -3.94 -32.64
N ALA A 38 13.75 -3.61 -32.14
CA ALA A 38 12.48 -3.83 -32.85
C ALA A 38 12.24 -2.72 -33.88
N SER A 39 11.80 -3.13 -35.08
CA SER A 39 11.39 -2.23 -36.17
C SER A 39 9.92 -1.84 -36.02
N GLU A 40 9.63 -0.54 -36.07
CA GLU A 40 8.29 0.03 -36.14
C GLU A 40 7.69 -0.15 -37.53
N THR A 41 6.45 -0.63 -37.58
CA THR A 41 5.57 -0.46 -38.75
C THR A 41 4.29 0.23 -38.29
N ALA A 42 4.05 1.41 -38.85
CA ALA A 42 2.87 2.23 -38.62
C ALA A 42 1.64 1.61 -39.33
N SER A 43 0.49 1.60 -38.64
CA SER A 43 -0.81 1.29 -39.26
C SER A 43 -1.85 2.30 -38.83
N THR A 44 -2.62 2.74 -39.82
CA THR A 44 -3.49 3.92 -39.84
C THR A 44 -4.90 3.62 -39.32
N THR A 45 -5.47 4.62 -38.65
CA THR A 45 -6.80 4.68 -38.03
C THR A 45 -7.94 4.68 -39.04
N PRO A 46 -9.16 4.30 -38.62
CA PRO A 46 -10.35 5.08 -38.98
C PRO A 46 -11.17 5.52 -37.77
N THR A 47 -11.50 6.81 -37.82
CA THR A 47 -12.26 7.61 -36.87
C THR A 47 -13.75 7.30 -36.93
N THR A 48 -14.43 7.17 -35.79
CA THR A 48 -15.89 7.32 -35.73
C THR A 48 -16.30 8.19 -34.55
N ARG A 49 -17.02 9.29 -34.84
CA ARG A 49 -17.60 10.25 -33.89
C ARG A 49 -18.85 9.66 -33.23
N VAL A 50 -19.00 9.83 -31.91
CA VAL A 50 -20.32 9.98 -31.27
C VAL A 50 -20.24 10.93 -30.05
N ASN A 51 -21.00 12.02 -30.19
CA ASN A 51 -21.70 12.90 -29.23
C ASN A 51 -21.03 13.59 -28.02
N ALA A 52 -21.48 14.83 -27.87
CA ALA A 52 -20.97 15.97 -27.12
C ALA A 52 -21.30 15.92 -25.60
N PRO A 53 -20.66 16.79 -24.79
CA PRO A 53 -20.56 16.61 -23.34
C PRO A 53 -21.77 17.14 -22.57
N ILE A 54 -22.09 16.43 -21.49
CA ILE A 54 -22.97 16.90 -20.43
C ILE A 54 -22.27 18.07 -19.73
N SER A 55 -22.90 19.25 -19.74
CA SER A 55 -22.42 20.42 -19.00
C SER A 55 -22.46 20.15 -17.48
N PRO A 56 -21.36 20.37 -16.74
CA PRO A 56 -21.42 20.36 -15.29
C PRO A 56 -22.10 21.64 -14.79
N THR A 57 -23.24 21.44 -14.16
CA THR A 57 -23.95 22.41 -13.33
C THR A 57 -22.99 23.06 -12.34
N THR A 58 -23.07 24.38 -12.22
CA THR A 58 -22.29 25.26 -11.34
C THR A 58 -22.20 24.72 -9.92
N ALA A 59 -21.05 24.15 -9.55
CA ALA A 59 -20.78 23.69 -8.19
C ALA A 59 -20.44 24.89 -7.28
N ARG A 60 -21.09 24.88 -6.11
CA ARG A 60 -20.90 25.77 -4.96
C ARG A 60 -19.40 25.95 -4.62
N SER A 61 -18.96 27.17 -4.34
CA SER A 61 -17.63 27.53 -3.83
C SER A 61 -17.41 27.10 -2.37
N GLY A 62 -17.58 25.81 -2.08
CA GLY A 62 -17.34 25.22 -0.74
C GLY A 62 -15.90 24.74 -0.63
N GLY A 63 -15.09 25.44 0.18
CA GLY A 63 -13.74 25.12 0.65
C GLY A 63 -12.98 24.00 -0.08
N VAL A 64 -12.07 24.36 -0.98
CA VAL A 64 -11.12 23.41 -1.56
C VAL A 64 -10.30 22.82 -0.41
N SER A 65 -10.35 21.50 -0.22
CA SER A 65 -9.42 20.82 0.69
C SER A 65 -8.01 21.04 0.16
N THR A 66 -7.18 21.75 0.92
CA THR A 66 -5.81 22.05 0.51
C THR A 66 -4.88 21.00 1.09
N ILE A 67 -4.28 20.20 0.21
CA ILE A 67 -3.13 19.35 0.52
C ILE A 67 -1.86 20.20 0.32
N SER A 68 -1.00 20.24 1.33
CA SER A 68 0.32 20.87 1.25
C SER A 68 1.37 19.88 1.69
N CYS A 69 2.35 19.56 0.83
CA CYS A 69 3.38 18.58 1.14
C CYS A 69 4.78 19.18 1.06
N GLY A 70 5.65 18.72 1.96
CA GLY A 70 7.07 19.05 1.94
C GLY A 70 7.81 18.12 1.01
N SER A 71 8.54 18.68 0.05
CA SER A 71 9.39 17.91 -0.86
C SER A 71 10.69 17.47 -0.18
N TYR A 72 11.13 16.27 -0.52
CA TYR A 72 12.42 15.70 -0.15
C TYR A 72 13.17 15.27 -1.41
N VAL A 73 14.46 15.59 -1.44
CA VAL A 73 15.39 15.07 -2.45
C VAL A 73 16.43 14.26 -1.67
N PRO A 74 16.65 12.98 -2.03
CA PRO A 74 17.62 12.14 -1.34
C PRO A 74 19.00 12.81 -1.34
N ALA A 75 19.62 12.88 -0.16
CA ALA A 75 20.97 13.41 0.00
C ALA A 75 21.99 12.27 0.13
N SER A 76 23.28 12.60 0.20
CA SER A 76 24.31 11.61 0.52
C SER A 76 24.13 11.09 1.95
N GLN A 77 24.47 9.82 2.20
CA GLN A 77 24.51 9.25 3.55
C GLN A 77 25.25 10.18 4.54
N GLY A 78 24.66 10.38 5.71
CA GLY A 78 25.16 11.28 6.76
C GLY A 78 24.75 12.75 6.59
N ALA A 79 24.10 13.13 5.48
CA ALA A 79 23.66 14.50 5.28
C ALA A 79 22.45 14.85 6.18
N PRO A 80 22.39 16.08 6.72
CA PRO A 80 21.22 16.52 7.48
C PRO A 80 19.99 16.66 6.56
N ILE A 81 18.85 16.15 7.03
CA ILE A 81 17.55 16.22 6.35
C ILE A 81 16.67 17.22 7.07
N SER A 82 15.93 18.04 6.31
CA SER A 82 14.91 18.95 6.84
C SER A 82 13.77 19.13 5.83
N ILE A 83 12.65 18.45 6.07
CA ILE A 83 11.45 18.48 5.23
C ILE A 83 10.43 19.38 5.91
N THR A 84 9.86 20.35 5.21
CA THR A 84 8.88 21.27 5.78
C THR A 84 7.65 21.37 4.89
N SER A 85 6.48 21.26 5.51
CA SER A 85 5.19 21.61 4.91
C SER A 85 4.54 22.75 5.70
N SER A 86 3.70 23.55 5.05
CA SER A 86 2.94 24.62 5.71
C SER A 86 1.56 24.80 5.07
N SER A 87 0.55 25.05 5.90
CA SER A 87 -0.82 25.33 5.48
C SER A 87 -1.46 26.31 6.46
N GLY A 88 -1.75 27.52 6.01
CA GLY A 88 -2.23 28.59 6.88
C GLY A 88 -1.24 28.88 8.04
N PRO A 89 -1.69 28.90 9.31
CA PRO A 89 -0.82 29.13 10.46
C PRO A 89 0.01 27.89 10.86
N LEU A 90 -0.28 26.71 10.28
CA LEU A 90 0.37 25.47 10.63
C LEU A 90 1.66 25.29 9.82
N ARG A 91 2.76 24.95 10.50
CA ARG A 91 4.02 24.52 9.91
C ARG A 91 4.41 23.19 10.52
N VAL A 92 4.75 22.22 9.67
CA VAL A 92 5.28 20.93 10.12
C VAL A 92 6.66 20.75 9.54
N THR A 93 7.62 20.39 10.39
CA THR A 93 9.00 20.16 10.00
C THR A 93 9.47 18.81 10.53
N LEU A 94 9.99 17.97 9.63
CA LEU A 94 10.71 16.73 9.96
C LEU A 94 12.20 16.97 9.76
N LYS A 95 13.01 16.73 10.80
CA LYS A 95 14.48 16.81 10.72
C LYS A 95 15.13 15.49 11.09
N GLY A 96 16.32 15.23 10.58
CA GLY A 96 17.17 14.10 10.98
C GLY A 96 18.42 14.01 10.10
N THR A 97 18.94 12.82 9.88
CA THR A 97 20.14 12.58 9.08
C THR A 97 19.94 11.38 8.14
N GLU A 98 20.31 11.51 6.86
CA GLU A 98 20.22 10.42 5.87
C GLU A 98 21.05 9.21 6.32
N ALA A 99 20.43 8.05 6.51
CA ALA A 99 21.11 6.89 7.09
C ALA A 99 21.65 5.89 6.06
N SER A 100 21.05 5.78 4.85
CA SER A 100 21.45 4.71 3.92
C SER A 100 21.37 5.01 2.41
N GLY A 101 20.95 6.21 1.98
CA GLY A 101 20.77 6.51 0.55
C GLY A 101 19.50 5.87 -0.05
N TYR A 102 18.75 5.09 0.73
CA TYR A 102 17.42 4.61 0.43
C TYR A 102 16.32 5.44 1.13
N ASN A 103 16.62 6.69 1.48
CA ASN A 103 15.72 7.59 2.21
C ASN A 103 15.54 7.16 3.66
N ASP A 104 16.62 6.84 4.37
CA ASP A 104 16.54 6.50 5.79
C ASP A 104 16.71 7.79 6.60
N ILE A 105 15.82 8.08 7.54
CA ILE A 105 16.05 9.16 8.50
C ILE A 105 16.48 8.57 9.84
N SER A 106 17.75 8.74 10.16
CA SER A 106 18.26 8.53 11.51
C SER A 106 18.01 9.77 12.38
N GLY A 107 17.65 9.54 13.65
CA GLY A 107 17.40 10.61 14.61
C GLY A 107 16.25 11.54 14.22
N GLY A 108 15.23 11.02 13.52
CA GLY A 108 14.09 11.78 13.05
C GLY A 108 13.37 12.53 14.17
N VAL A 109 13.06 13.80 13.99
CA VAL A 109 12.27 14.63 14.91
C VAL A 109 11.19 15.36 14.12
N LEU A 110 9.94 15.06 14.43
CA LEU A 110 8.77 15.76 13.90
C LEU A 110 8.42 16.93 14.82
N THR A 111 8.29 18.13 14.26
CA THR A 111 7.85 19.33 14.95
C THR A 111 6.62 19.91 14.26
N ILE A 112 5.55 20.13 15.00
CA ILE A 112 4.32 20.78 14.54
C ILE A 112 4.22 22.12 15.26
N ALA A 113 4.13 23.21 14.50
CA ALA A 113 4.03 24.58 15.01
C ALA A 113 2.77 25.28 14.48
N GLY A 114 2.17 26.13 15.32
CA GLY A 114 1.03 26.99 14.99
C GLY A 114 1.40 28.44 15.27
N GLY A 115 1.62 29.23 14.22
CA GLY A 115 2.22 30.56 14.36
C GLY A 115 3.64 30.48 14.94
N SER A 116 3.88 31.18 16.05
CA SER A 116 5.18 31.15 16.76
C SER A 116 5.29 30.05 17.81
N ALA A 117 4.20 29.35 18.13
CA ALA A 117 4.18 28.33 19.17
C ALA A 117 4.47 26.93 18.62
N THR A 118 5.29 26.16 19.34
CA THR A 118 5.42 24.71 19.09
C THR A 118 4.24 23.99 19.73
N LEU A 119 3.46 23.26 18.93
CA LEU A 119 2.29 22.52 19.38
C LEU A 119 2.63 21.07 19.74
N PHE A 120 3.56 20.48 19.00
CA PHE A 120 4.03 19.11 19.21
C PHE A 120 5.48 18.99 18.76
N LYS A 121 6.26 18.21 19.49
CA LYS A 121 7.61 17.84 19.11
C LYS A 121 7.90 16.44 19.65
N SER A 122 8.23 15.52 18.76
CA SER A 122 8.59 14.15 19.15
C SER A 122 9.70 13.63 18.28
N ALA A 123 10.56 12.79 18.85
CA ALA A 123 11.35 11.87 18.06
C ALA A 123 10.40 10.95 17.28
N LEU A 124 10.76 10.61 16.04
CA LEU A 124 10.13 9.51 15.34
C LEU A 124 10.48 8.23 16.09
N VAL A 125 9.45 7.54 16.54
CA VAL A 125 9.57 6.20 17.12
C VAL A 125 9.13 5.24 16.04
N GLN A 126 9.86 4.15 15.83
CA GLN A 126 9.36 3.11 14.95
C GLN A 126 8.01 2.62 15.46
N PRO A 127 6.98 2.55 14.60
CA PRO A 127 5.75 1.88 15.00
C PRO A 127 6.11 0.45 15.41
N ASP A 128 5.60 0.00 16.56
CA ASP A 128 5.67 -1.39 16.96
C ASP A 128 4.74 -2.18 16.03
N VAL A 129 5.27 -2.57 14.86
CA VAL A 129 4.56 -3.36 13.86
C VAL A 129 4.46 -4.84 14.25
N GLY A 130 4.81 -5.20 15.48
CA GLY A 130 5.06 -6.58 15.87
C GLY A 130 6.29 -7.13 15.13
N PRO A 131 6.84 -8.28 15.54
CA PRO A 131 8.06 -8.81 14.94
C PRO A 131 7.81 -9.34 13.52
N PRO A 132 8.45 -8.79 12.47
CA PRO A 132 8.90 -9.65 11.38
C PRO A 132 10.16 -10.42 11.84
N PRO A 133 10.41 -11.64 11.33
CA PRO A 133 11.60 -12.40 11.67
C PRO A 133 12.83 -11.79 10.98
N VAL A 134 13.41 -10.73 11.53
CA VAL A 134 14.65 -10.11 11.01
C VAL A 134 15.62 -9.81 12.17
N PRO A 135 16.93 -10.05 12.03
CA PRO A 135 17.90 -9.90 13.11
C PRO A 135 18.03 -8.45 13.59
N THR A 136 18.13 -8.30 14.91
CA THR A 136 18.24 -7.06 15.68
C THR A 136 19.53 -6.28 15.35
N GLY A 137 19.48 -5.38 14.37
CA GLY A 137 20.56 -4.43 14.08
C GLY A 137 20.01 -3.10 13.58
N SER A 138 20.34 -2.01 14.28
CA SER A 138 20.06 -0.59 13.97
C SER A 138 18.67 -0.25 13.41
N LEU A 139 17.81 0.27 14.28
CA LEU A 139 16.43 0.70 14.01
C LEU A 139 16.41 1.97 13.14
N ASN A 140 16.19 1.82 11.83
CA ASN A 140 16.03 2.93 10.90
C ASN A 140 14.55 3.05 10.48
N SER A 141 13.94 4.23 10.65
CA SER A 141 12.64 4.55 10.04
C SER A 141 12.91 5.18 8.67
N TYR A 142 12.22 4.73 7.64
CA TYR A 142 12.44 5.24 6.29
C TYR A 142 11.29 6.18 5.95
N PRO A 143 11.44 7.51 5.82
CA PRO A 143 10.42 8.28 5.11
C PRO A 143 10.23 7.70 3.72
N VAL A 144 9.01 7.26 3.45
CA VAL A 144 8.60 6.86 2.11
C VAL A 144 7.72 7.97 1.57
N SER A 145 7.84 8.25 0.28
CA SER A 145 7.02 9.28 -0.33
C SER A 145 5.55 8.90 -0.22
N LEU A 146 4.73 9.73 0.44
CA LEU A 146 3.33 9.86 0.00
C LEU A 146 3.43 10.33 -1.44
N GLY A 147 3.07 9.49 -2.40
CA GLY A 147 3.19 9.87 -3.80
C GLY A 147 2.35 11.13 -4.06
N SER A 148 2.97 12.23 -4.48
CA SER A 148 2.23 13.41 -4.95
C SER A 148 1.81 13.20 -6.40
N LEU A 149 0.51 13.18 -6.65
CA LEU A 149 -0.09 12.82 -7.94
C LEU A 149 -0.01 13.91 -9.03
N THR A 150 0.93 14.85 -8.91
CA THR A 150 1.19 15.83 -9.98
C THR A 150 1.62 15.18 -11.31
N ASN A 151 2.00 13.90 -11.30
CA ASN A 151 2.42 13.12 -12.47
C ASN A 151 1.36 12.16 -13.07
N PHE A 152 0.06 12.30 -12.76
CA PHE A 152 -0.99 11.42 -13.29
C PHE A 152 -1.29 11.56 -14.80
N LYS A 153 -0.45 12.26 -15.56
CA LYS A 153 -0.63 12.38 -17.02
C LYS A 153 0.12 11.26 -17.73
N ASN A 154 -0.65 10.26 -18.17
CA ASN A 154 -0.34 9.33 -19.27
C ASN A 154 0.57 8.11 -18.97
N GLY A 155 0.22 7.27 -17.99
CA GLY A 155 0.80 5.93 -17.83
C GLY A 155 -0.27 4.84 -17.92
N GLY A 156 -0.04 3.77 -18.69
CA GLY A 156 -0.99 2.68 -18.99
C GLY A 156 -1.33 1.73 -17.84
N SER A 157 -1.01 2.10 -16.61
CA SER A 157 -1.43 1.47 -15.35
C SER A 157 -2.42 2.39 -14.64
N GLY A 158 -3.45 1.83 -14.01
CA GLY A 158 -4.46 2.62 -13.28
C GLY A 158 -3.89 3.49 -12.15
N LEU A 159 -2.70 3.15 -11.66
CA LEU A 159 -1.90 3.85 -10.65
C LEU A 159 -0.51 4.18 -11.23
N PRO A 160 0.22 5.19 -10.72
CA PRO A 160 1.52 5.57 -11.27
C PRO A 160 2.49 4.39 -11.21
N VAL A 161 2.89 3.86 -12.37
CA VAL A 161 4.11 3.05 -12.48
C VAL A 161 5.26 4.00 -12.21
N TYR A 162 5.98 3.75 -11.10
CA TYR A 162 7.27 4.37 -10.84
C TYR A 162 8.17 4.15 -12.06
N ASN A 163 8.39 5.20 -12.85
CA ASN A 163 9.43 5.17 -13.87
C ASN A 163 10.76 5.32 -13.13
N ASN A 164 11.58 4.26 -13.13
CA ASN A 164 12.87 4.18 -12.42
C ASN A 164 13.94 5.21 -12.88
N ALA A 165 13.59 6.19 -13.72
CA ALA A 165 14.55 7.04 -14.43
C ALA A 165 15.02 8.30 -13.67
N GLN A 166 14.47 8.63 -12.50
CA GLN A 166 14.96 9.69 -11.60
C GLN A 166 14.58 9.29 -10.16
N PRO A 167 15.38 9.61 -9.11
CA PRO A 167 14.84 9.57 -7.75
C PRO A 167 13.73 10.62 -7.71
N PRO A 168 12.44 10.22 -7.72
CA PRO A 168 11.38 11.22 -7.80
C PRO A 168 11.46 12.07 -6.54
N THR A 169 11.25 13.38 -6.69
CA THR A 169 11.00 14.24 -5.55
C THR A 169 9.93 13.58 -4.69
N GLN A 170 10.28 13.29 -3.44
CA GLN A 170 9.41 12.57 -2.52
C GLN A 170 8.63 13.56 -1.69
N TYR A 171 7.44 13.17 -1.26
CA TYR A 171 6.58 14.00 -0.42
C TYR A 171 6.16 13.25 0.85
N PRO A 172 7.11 12.78 1.68
CA PRO A 172 6.78 11.92 2.80
C PRO A 172 5.93 12.63 3.86
N LEU A 173 5.93 13.97 3.90
CA LEU A 173 5.25 14.78 4.91
C LEU A 173 4.21 15.70 4.27
N CYS A 174 2.93 15.50 4.59
CA CYS A 174 1.82 16.28 4.09
C CYS A 174 0.95 16.87 5.21
N ILE A 175 0.30 17.99 4.93
CA ILE A 175 -0.75 18.62 5.74
C ILE A 175 -2.02 18.62 4.90
N VAL A 176 -3.10 18.11 5.49
CA VAL A 176 -4.44 18.07 4.90
C VAL A 176 -5.35 18.96 5.73
N ALA A 177 -5.92 19.99 5.12
CA ALA A 177 -7.03 20.72 5.71
C ALA A 177 -8.31 19.87 5.60
N THR A 178 -8.83 19.42 6.74
CA THR A 178 -10.08 18.66 6.82
C THR A 178 -11.28 19.61 6.69
N HIS A 179 -12.34 19.19 5.99
CA HIS A 179 -13.55 19.99 5.78
C HIS A 179 -14.16 20.44 7.13
N GLY A 180 -14.29 21.75 7.33
CA GLY A 180 -14.72 22.38 8.58
C GLY A 180 -14.23 23.84 8.65
N PRO A 181 -14.40 24.56 9.79
CA PRO A 181 -13.67 25.80 10.00
C PRO A 181 -12.17 25.55 9.81
N MET A 182 -11.41 26.52 9.29
CA MET A 182 -9.95 26.44 8.97
C MET A 182 -9.02 26.14 10.18
N THR A 183 -9.55 25.52 11.22
CA THR A 183 -8.92 25.23 12.50
C THR A 183 -8.54 23.76 12.67
N SER A 184 -8.93 22.87 11.75
CA SER A 184 -8.66 21.43 11.85
C SER A 184 -7.78 20.92 10.70
N TYR A 185 -6.64 20.35 11.07
CA TYR A 185 -5.63 19.83 10.16
C TYR A 185 -5.29 18.39 10.54
N SER A 186 -4.97 17.60 9.52
CA SER A 186 -4.30 16.32 9.70
C SER A 186 -2.95 16.36 9.03
N ILE A 187 -1.98 15.77 9.68
CA ILE A 187 -0.57 15.77 9.29
C ILE A 187 -0.24 14.33 9.02
N LEU A 188 0.21 14.03 7.82
CA LEU A 188 0.48 12.68 7.37
C LEU A 188 1.99 12.55 7.17
N LEU A 189 2.56 11.49 7.72
CA LEU A 189 3.91 11.04 7.45
C LEU A 189 3.84 9.60 6.97
N GLU A 190 4.28 9.33 5.75
CA GLU A 190 4.48 7.94 5.31
C GLU A 190 5.89 7.49 5.66
N VAL A 191 5.98 6.31 6.27
CA VAL A 191 7.23 5.66 6.66
C VAL A 191 7.24 4.21 6.19
N ASP A 192 8.36 3.72 5.67
CA ASP A 192 8.69 2.30 5.64
C ASP A 192 9.14 1.88 7.04
N THR A 193 8.85 0.63 7.38
CA THR A 193 9.41 -0.01 8.57
C THR A 193 10.59 -0.93 8.26
N GLY A 194 11.06 -0.99 7.01
CA GLY A 194 12.29 -1.69 6.59
C GLY A 194 12.07 -3.08 6.00
N GLY A 195 10.91 -3.31 5.38
CA GLY A 195 10.63 -4.56 4.66
C GLY A 195 11.15 -4.52 3.22
N ALA A 196 11.58 -5.67 2.66
CA ALA A 196 12.04 -5.71 1.25
C ALA A 196 10.93 -5.37 0.24
N HIS A 197 9.69 -5.65 0.60
CA HIS A 197 8.51 -5.55 -0.27
C HIS A 197 7.27 -5.14 0.51
N CYS A 198 7.40 -4.68 1.76
CA CYS A 198 6.26 -4.43 2.62
C CYS A 198 6.51 -3.26 3.54
N CYS A 199 5.41 -2.86 4.16
CA CYS A 199 5.41 -2.23 5.46
C CYS A 199 5.56 -0.71 5.42
N SER A 200 4.95 -0.12 4.39
CA SER A 200 4.62 1.30 4.40
C SER A 200 3.45 1.56 5.36
N VAL A 201 3.62 2.58 6.18
CA VAL A 201 2.72 3.01 7.24
C VAL A 201 2.49 4.50 7.09
N VAL A 202 1.24 4.94 7.18
CA VAL A 202 0.90 6.36 7.25
C VAL A 202 0.55 6.70 8.69
N ASP A 203 1.46 7.45 9.31
CA ASP A 203 1.23 8.10 10.58
C ASP A 203 0.43 9.38 10.37
N THR A 204 -0.61 9.55 11.16
CA THR A 204 -1.53 10.68 11.08
C THR A 204 -1.60 11.38 12.43
N TRP A 205 -1.23 12.67 12.48
CA TRP A 205 -1.44 13.53 13.65
C TRP A 205 -2.57 14.51 13.36
N ALA A 206 -3.52 14.63 14.28
CA ALA A 206 -4.63 15.55 14.15
C ALA A 206 -4.45 16.77 15.06
N VAL A 207 -4.66 17.96 14.49
CA VAL A 207 -4.54 19.26 15.16
C VAL A 207 -5.87 19.99 15.02
N THR A 208 -6.46 20.43 16.13
CA THR A 208 -7.70 21.23 16.13
C THR A 208 -7.57 22.41 17.08
N GLY A 209 -7.92 23.62 16.61
CA GLY A 209 -7.90 24.83 17.44
C GLY A 209 -6.50 25.17 17.97
N GLY A 210 -5.46 24.85 17.20
CA GLY A 210 -4.06 25.03 17.61
C GLY A 210 -3.60 24.07 18.70
N LYS A 211 -4.32 22.97 18.95
CA LYS A 211 -3.91 21.91 19.88
C LYS A 211 -3.77 20.59 19.15
N TYR A 212 -2.72 19.85 19.48
CA TYR A 212 -2.59 18.45 19.09
C TYR A 212 -3.61 17.61 19.87
N ILE A 213 -4.35 16.73 19.17
CA ILE A 213 -5.45 15.98 19.78
C ILE A 213 -5.41 14.47 19.52
N ALA A 214 -4.79 13.99 18.45
CA ALA A 214 -4.75 12.56 18.15
C ALA A 214 -3.55 12.12 17.31
N TYR A 215 -3.10 10.88 17.51
CA TYR A 215 -2.19 10.13 16.63
C TYR A 215 -2.82 8.79 16.30
N SER A 216 -2.72 8.40 15.03
CA SER A 216 -3.02 7.07 14.55
C SER A 216 -1.99 6.66 13.52
N SER A 217 -1.66 5.38 13.48
CA SER A 217 -0.75 4.80 12.51
C SER A 217 -1.51 3.77 11.70
N ALA A 218 -1.38 3.78 10.37
CA ALA A 218 -2.16 2.89 9.52
C ALA A 218 -1.32 2.25 8.42
N LEU A 219 -1.41 0.92 8.30
CA LEU A 219 -0.71 0.17 7.26
C LEU A 219 -1.32 0.49 5.89
N VAL A 220 -0.52 1.07 4.99
CA VAL A 220 -0.87 1.24 3.56
C VAL A 220 -0.45 0.04 2.72
N GLY A 221 0.39 -0.84 3.26
CA GLY A 221 0.68 -2.15 2.69
C GLY A 221 2.05 -2.24 2.03
N ASN A 222 2.12 -3.05 0.97
CA ASN A 222 3.30 -3.23 0.15
C ASN A 222 3.36 -2.22 -1.01
N GLY A 223 2.23 -1.59 -1.31
CA GLY A 223 2.15 -0.41 -2.18
C GLY A 223 2.33 0.88 -1.40
N TYR A 224 2.69 1.94 -2.12
CA TYR A 224 2.80 3.30 -1.57
C TYR A 224 1.43 3.94 -1.37
N GLY A 225 1.32 4.81 -0.36
CA GLY A 225 0.17 5.68 -0.17
C GLY A 225 0.19 6.86 -1.16
N TYR A 226 -0.93 7.17 -1.79
CA TYR A 226 -1.09 8.35 -2.63
C TYR A 226 -2.15 9.28 -2.06
N LEU A 227 -1.75 10.49 -1.72
CA LEU A 227 -2.68 11.50 -1.23
C LEU A 227 -3.17 12.37 -2.39
N THR A 228 -4.49 12.46 -2.55
CA THR A 228 -5.11 13.23 -3.65
C THR A 228 -6.40 13.89 -3.26
N THR A 229 -6.94 14.70 -4.18
CA THR A 229 -8.33 15.17 -4.11
C THR A 229 -9.19 14.46 -5.15
N LEU A 230 -10.22 13.73 -4.70
CA LEU A 230 -11.29 13.19 -5.55
C LEU A 230 -12.61 13.85 -5.16
N ASP A 231 -13.35 14.36 -6.13
CA ASP A 231 -14.66 15.03 -5.92
C ASP A 231 -14.64 16.09 -4.80
N GLY A 232 -13.54 16.86 -4.71
CA GLY A 232 -13.35 17.92 -3.71
C GLY A 232 -12.99 17.42 -2.31
N GLN A 233 -12.75 16.12 -2.12
CA GLN A 233 -12.35 15.51 -0.85
C GLN A 233 -10.92 15.03 -0.91
N SER A 234 -10.13 15.33 0.12
CA SER A 234 -8.81 14.71 0.29
C SER A 234 -8.98 13.22 0.64
N VAL A 235 -8.32 12.36 -0.12
CA VAL A 235 -8.35 10.90 0.04
C VAL A 235 -6.95 10.33 -0.01
N LEU A 236 -6.72 9.27 0.75
CA LEU A 236 -5.55 8.42 0.66
C LEU A 236 -5.92 7.21 -0.20
N ILE A 237 -5.23 7.03 -1.31
CA ILE A 237 -5.31 5.84 -2.14
C ILE A 237 -4.19 4.92 -1.71
N GLY A 238 -4.50 3.67 -1.44
CA GLY A 238 -3.54 2.60 -1.16
C GLY A 238 -4.00 1.30 -1.78
N GLU A 239 -3.44 0.19 -1.30
CA GLU A 239 -3.71 -1.14 -1.83
C GLU A 239 -4.07 -2.11 -0.70
N ASP A 240 -4.90 -3.12 -1.00
CA ASP A 240 -5.26 -4.14 -0.01
C ASP A 240 -4.17 -5.21 0.12
N ASN A 241 -3.25 -4.95 1.03
CA ASN A 241 -2.05 -5.77 1.21
C ASN A 241 -2.33 -7.24 1.57
N ARG A 242 -3.56 -7.57 1.99
CA ARG A 242 -3.92 -8.94 2.33
C ARG A 242 -3.79 -9.88 1.13
N PHE A 243 -3.75 -9.37 -0.11
CA PHE A 243 -3.56 -10.17 -1.33
C PHE A 243 -2.10 -10.54 -1.60
N ALA A 244 -1.14 -9.84 -1.01
CA ALA A 244 0.27 -10.09 -1.25
C ALA A 244 0.65 -11.51 -0.80
N TYR A 245 1.35 -12.23 -1.67
CA TYR A 245 1.83 -13.60 -1.43
C TYR A 245 0.75 -14.68 -1.24
N VAL A 246 -0.53 -14.35 -1.36
CA VAL A 246 -1.61 -15.32 -1.11
C VAL A 246 -1.82 -16.25 -2.31
N PHE A 247 -1.74 -15.70 -3.52
CA PHE A 247 -2.06 -16.43 -4.75
C PHE A 247 -0.94 -16.44 -5.79
N ASP A 248 0.13 -15.68 -5.55
CA ASP A 248 1.35 -15.69 -6.37
C ASP A 248 2.54 -15.26 -5.51
N ASN A 249 3.74 -15.18 -6.08
CA ASN A 249 4.84 -14.42 -5.47
C ASN A 249 4.50 -12.92 -5.41
N TYR A 250 5.37 -12.12 -4.78
CA TYR A 250 5.16 -10.68 -4.67
C TYR A 250 4.89 -9.99 -6.01
N ALA A 251 5.75 -10.23 -7.00
CA ALA A 251 5.68 -9.58 -8.30
C ALA A 251 4.43 -10.00 -9.11
N GLY A 252 3.88 -11.19 -8.85
CA GLY A 252 2.65 -11.69 -9.45
C GLY A 252 1.38 -11.34 -8.67
N SER A 253 1.50 -10.74 -7.49
CA SER A 253 0.35 -10.37 -6.65
C SER A 253 -0.27 -9.06 -7.14
N ALA A 254 -1.55 -9.08 -7.50
CA ALA A 254 -2.34 -7.84 -7.60
C ALA A 254 -3.00 -7.54 -6.26
N MET A 255 -2.80 -6.33 -5.78
CA MET A 255 -3.44 -5.82 -4.56
C MET A 255 -4.50 -4.82 -4.98
N PRO A 256 -5.80 -5.10 -4.77
CA PRO A 256 -6.90 -4.21 -5.15
C PRO A 256 -6.77 -2.82 -4.53
N ILE A 257 -7.08 -1.78 -5.30
CA ILE A 257 -7.07 -0.39 -4.84
C ILE A 257 -8.05 -0.20 -3.69
N ARG A 258 -7.60 0.58 -2.73
CA ARG A 258 -8.42 1.07 -1.62
C ARG A 258 -8.34 2.57 -1.56
N ILE A 259 -9.51 3.19 -1.45
CA ILE A 259 -9.63 4.65 -1.37
C ILE A 259 -10.20 4.97 0.00
N TYR A 260 -9.42 5.71 0.78
CA TYR A 260 -9.75 6.04 2.15
C TYR A 260 -9.99 7.54 2.28
N ARG A 261 -11.13 7.89 2.88
CA ARG A 261 -11.39 9.26 3.32
C ARG A 261 -10.86 9.44 4.72
N LEU A 262 -10.16 10.55 4.93
CA LEU A 262 -9.78 10.95 6.28
C LEU A 262 -11.03 11.41 7.04
N SER A 263 -11.32 10.73 8.14
CA SER A 263 -12.38 11.09 9.08
C SER A 263 -12.00 12.35 9.84
N SER A 264 -13.02 13.06 10.32
CA SER A 264 -12.82 14.22 11.20
C SER A 264 -11.91 13.85 12.38
N PRO A 265 -10.97 14.73 12.78
CA PRO A 265 -10.06 14.49 13.90
C PRO A 265 -10.70 13.98 15.20
N GLN A 266 -11.96 14.36 15.46
CA GLN A 266 -12.70 13.96 16.66
C GLN A 266 -13.08 12.47 16.67
N ASN A 267 -13.02 11.81 15.51
CA ASN A 267 -13.32 10.38 15.36
C ASN A 267 -12.05 9.52 15.30
N HIS A 268 -10.89 10.11 15.60
CA HIS A 268 -9.62 9.38 15.67
C HIS A 268 -9.51 8.75 17.06
N THR A 269 -9.30 7.44 17.12
CA THR A 269 -9.00 6.77 18.38
C THR A 269 -7.50 6.77 18.55
N LEU A 270 -7.02 7.23 19.71
CA LEU A 270 -5.61 7.13 20.08
C LEU A 270 -5.22 5.66 20.20
N THR A 271 -4.36 5.17 19.31
CA THR A 271 -3.77 3.84 19.40
C THR A 271 -2.25 3.94 19.37
N SER A 272 -1.57 3.16 20.21
CA SER A 272 -0.12 3.00 20.18
C SER A 272 0.35 1.96 19.16
N SER A 273 -0.57 1.17 18.63
CA SER A 273 -0.31 0.13 17.62
C SER A 273 -0.92 0.55 16.29
N PRO A 274 -0.26 0.24 15.16
CA PRO A 274 -0.83 0.45 13.84
C PRO A 274 -2.17 -0.29 13.70
N VAL A 275 -3.15 0.41 13.15
CA VAL A 275 -4.47 -0.16 12.86
C VAL A 275 -4.60 -0.35 11.35
N THR A 276 -5.29 -1.39 10.91
CA THR A 276 -5.57 -1.57 9.47
C THR A 276 -6.40 -0.40 8.95
N LEU A 277 -6.06 0.15 7.79
CA LEU A 277 -6.88 1.19 7.16
C LEU A 277 -8.33 0.74 6.97
N GLY A 278 -9.28 1.64 7.24
CA GLY A 278 -10.71 1.35 7.14
C GLY A 278 -11.31 0.62 8.34
N SER A 279 -10.51 0.26 9.33
CA SER A 279 -11.00 -0.32 10.59
C SER A 279 -11.42 0.76 11.60
N THR A 280 -12.25 0.39 12.57
CA THR A 280 -12.70 1.30 13.63
C THR A 280 -11.51 1.89 14.38
N GLY A 281 -11.46 3.22 14.46
CA GLY A 281 -10.41 3.94 15.19
C GLY A 281 -9.20 4.33 14.34
N SER A 282 -9.07 3.85 13.10
CA SER A 282 -7.95 4.22 12.23
C SER A 282 -7.99 5.69 11.77
N GLY A 283 -9.09 6.40 12.00
CA GLY A 283 -9.31 7.74 11.44
C GLY A 283 -9.55 7.74 9.93
N TRP A 284 -9.63 6.58 9.28
CA TRP A 284 -9.79 6.43 7.83
C TRP A 284 -11.03 5.60 7.52
N THR A 285 -11.88 6.07 6.60
CA THR A 285 -13.07 5.36 6.14
C THR A 285 -12.84 4.85 4.73
N ASP A 286 -12.99 3.54 4.49
CA ASP A 286 -12.98 2.99 3.13
C ASP A 286 -14.21 3.50 2.36
N ILE A 287 -13.94 4.27 1.30
CA ILE A 287 -14.92 4.87 0.39
C ILE A 287 -14.75 4.32 -1.04
N THR A 288 -14.02 3.23 -1.23
CA THR A 288 -13.66 2.66 -2.54
C THR A 288 -14.88 2.47 -3.46
N LYS A 289 -16.00 2.00 -2.90
CA LYS A 289 -17.27 1.80 -3.63
C LYS A 289 -17.87 3.08 -4.22
N GLN A 290 -17.46 4.26 -3.76
CA GLN A 290 -17.91 5.55 -4.30
C GLN A 290 -17.19 5.93 -5.59
N PHE A 291 -16.10 5.25 -5.95
CA PHE A 291 -15.28 5.54 -7.14
C PHE A 291 -15.22 4.35 -8.11
N PRO A 292 -16.37 3.84 -8.60
CA PRO A 292 -16.41 2.65 -9.44
C PRO A 292 -15.63 2.80 -10.75
N ALA A 293 -15.46 4.02 -11.27
CA ALA A 293 -14.67 4.26 -12.46
C ALA A 293 -13.17 3.97 -12.26
N ILE A 294 -12.63 4.29 -11.07
CA ILE A 294 -11.23 4.02 -10.73
C ILE A 294 -11.03 2.52 -10.55
N VAL A 295 -11.91 1.90 -9.75
CA VAL A 295 -11.89 0.44 -9.50
C VAL A 295 -12.03 -0.33 -10.81
N SER A 296 -12.96 0.05 -11.70
CA SER A 296 -13.13 -0.62 -12.99
C SER A 296 -11.93 -0.47 -13.92
N LYS A 297 -11.19 0.64 -13.85
CA LYS A 297 -9.98 0.85 -14.64
C LYS A 297 -8.87 -0.09 -14.16
N GLU A 298 -8.72 -0.26 -12.85
CA GLU A 298 -7.75 -1.18 -12.27
C GLU A 298 -8.11 -2.64 -12.51
N ALA A 299 -9.36 -3.02 -12.29
CA ALA A 299 -9.88 -4.36 -12.62
C ALA A 299 -9.53 -4.74 -14.07
N HIS A 300 -9.81 -3.83 -15.01
CA HIS A 300 -9.46 -4.04 -16.41
C HIS A 300 -7.96 -4.21 -16.63
N PHE A 301 -7.12 -3.42 -15.94
CA PHE A 301 -5.67 -3.58 -15.99
C PHE A 301 -5.25 -4.97 -15.52
N PHE A 302 -5.69 -5.41 -14.33
CA PHE A 302 -5.34 -6.75 -13.80
C PHE A 302 -5.78 -7.87 -14.75
N LEU A 303 -6.99 -7.78 -15.31
CA LEU A 303 -7.49 -8.77 -16.26
C LEU A 303 -6.66 -8.83 -17.55
N VAL A 304 -6.30 -7.66 -18.11
CA VAL A 304 -5.45 -7.61 -19.31
C VAL A 304 -4.07 -8.19 -19.03
N GLN A 305 -3.46 -7.88 -17.88
CA GLN A 305 -2.16 -8.45 -17.52
C GLN A 305 -2.24 -9.97 -17.31
N TYR A 306 -3.30 -10.45 -16.66
CA TYR A 306 -3.56 -11.89 -16.54
C TYR A 306 -3.63 -12.56 -17.90
N GLN A 307 -4.43 -12.01 -18.82
CA GLN A 307 -4.61 -12.56 -20.18
C GLN A 307 -3.32 -12.55 -21.00
N ARG A 308 -2.47 -11.53 -20.83
CA ARG A 308 -1.12 -11.51 -21.44
C ARG A 308 -0.23 -12.60 -20.86
N GLY A 309 -0.22 -12.76 -19.53
CA GLY A 309 0.54 -13.81 -18.84
C GLY A 309 0.18 -15.21 -19.32
N LEU A 310 -1.08 -15.46 -19.69
CA LEU A 310 -1.50 -16.74 -20.29
C LEU A 310 -0.75 -17.06 -21.60
N SER A 311 -0.47 -16.05 -22.43
CA SER A 311 0.28 -16.25 -23.68
C SER A 311 1.78 -16.47 -23.46
N GLU A 312 2.30 -16.01 -22.31
CA GLU A 312 3.72 -16.05 -21.94
C GLU A 312 4.05 -17.20 -20.98
N GLN A 313 3.07 -18.04 -20.62
CA GLN A 313 3.20 -19.16 -19.67
C GLN A 313 3.60 -18.73 -18.24
N TYR A 314 3.30 -17.49 -17.85
CA TYR A 314 3.42 -17.04 -16.47
C TYR A 314 2.10 -17.25 -15.71
N SER A 315 2.17 -17.61 -14.43
CA SER A 315 0.98 -17.53 -13.57
C SER A 315 0.62 -16.06 -13.38
N GLY A 316 -0.64 -15.76 -13.62
CA GLY A 316 -1.25 -14.52 -13.19
C GLY A 316 -2.35 -14.78 -12.16
N LEU A 317 -2.24 -15.83 -11.34
CA LEU A 317 -3.26 -16.14 -10.34
C LEU A 317 -3.42 -15.02 -9.30
N GLY A 318 -2.33 -14.34 -8.94
CA GLY A 318 -2.40 -13.13 -8.12
C GLY A 318 -3.11 -11.97 -8.83
N LEU A 319 -2.85 -11.75 -10.12
CA LEU A 319 -3.56 -10.76 -10.95
C LEU A 319 -5.07 -11.06 -11.03
N LEU A 320 -5.43 -12.32 -11.28
CA LEU A 320 -6.81 -12.77 -11.38
C LEU A 320 -7.54 -12.64 -10.03
N ALA A 321 -6.85 -12.90 -8.92
CA ALA A 321 -7.40 -12.72 -7.59
C ALA A 321 -7.71 -11.23 -7.29
N GLY A 322 -6.78 -10.33 -7.61
CA GLY A 322 -6.99 -8.88 -7.48
C GLY A 322 -8.15 -8.38 -8.34
N TRP A 323 -8.18 -8.78 -9.62
CA TRP A 323 -9.31 -8.47 -10.51
C TRP A 323 -10.65 -8.93 -9.94
N ALA A 324 -10.75 -10.16 -9.43
CA ALA A 324 -11.99 -10.69 -8.88
C ALA A 324 -12.50 -9.89 -7.67
N ALA A 325 -11.58 -9.36 -6.87
CA ALA A 325 -11.88 -8.51 -5.73
C ALA A 325 -12.44 -7.14 -6.17
N ASP A 326 -11.88 -6.53 -7.21
CA ASP A 326 -12.44 -5.30 -7.78
C ASP A 326 -13.83 -5.54 -8.38
N GLU A 327 -14.04 -6.66 -9.08
CA GLU A 327 -15.37 -7.01 -9.58
C GLU A 327 -16.37 -7.22 -8.42
N CYS A 328 -15.94 -7.75 -7.27
CA CYS A 328 -16.78 -7.76 -6.06
C CYS A 328 -17.16 -6.34 -5.61
N VAL A 329 -16.20 -5.39 -5.60
CA VAL A 329 -16.45 -3.99 -5.21
C VAL A 329 -17.45 -3.33 -6.18
N LEU A 330 -17.37 -3.68 -7.46
CA LEU A 330 -18.26 -3.21 -8.54
C LEU A 330 -19.63 -3.90 -8.56
N GLY A 331 -19.85 -4.92 -7.72
CA GLY A 331 -21.10 -5.69 -7.68
C GLY A 331 -21.27 -6.68 -8.84
N ARG A 332 -20.17 -7.12 -9.47
CA ARG A 332 -20.12 -8.01 -10.65
C ARG A 332 -19.56 -9.40 -10.31
N SER A 333 -19.88 -9.88 -9.11
CA SER A 333 -19.32 -11.12 -8.57
C SER A 333 -19.74 -12.36 -9.33
N ALA A 334 -20.92 -12.34 -9.98
CA ALA A 334 -21.43 -13.47 -10.75
C ALA A 334 -20.69 -13.61 -12.08
N GLU A 335 -20.44 -12.49 -12.76
CA GLU A 335 -19.64 -12.42 -13.98
C GLU A 335 -18.20 -12.84 -13.71
N ALA A 336 -17.63 -12.34 -12.60
CA ALA A 336 -16.28 -12.73 -12.17
C ALA A 336 -16.18 -14.25 -11.90
N GLY A 337 -17.15 -14.81 -11.18
CA GLY A 337 -17.22 -16.24 -10.89
C GLY A 337 -17.35 -17.08 -12.17
N ALA A 338 -18.20 -16.67 -13.11
CA ALA A 338 -18.38 -17.35 -14.39
C ALA A 338 -17.08 -17.37 -15.22
N TYR A 339 -16.37 -16.25 -15.27
CA TYR A 339 -15.07 -16.16 -15.96
C TYR A 339 -14.00 -17.04 -15.30
N ILE A 340 -13.87 -17.02 -13.97
CA ILE A 340 -12.91 -17.87 -13.26
C ILE A 340 -13.21 -19.35 -13.52
N ASN A 341 -14.48 -19.74 -13.52
CA ASN A 341 -14.90 -21.10 -13.85
C ASN A 341 -14.59 -21.47 -15.30
N SER A 342 -14.66 -20.54 -16.25
CA SER A 342 -14.23 -20.81 -17.63
C SER A 342 -12.72 -21.01 -17.71
N GLN A 343 -11.93 -20.22 -16.98
CA GLN A 343 -10.47 -20.40 -16.91
C GLN A 343 -10.10 -21.74 -16.25
N LEU A 344 -10.84 -22.17 -15.23
CA LEU A 344 -10.69 -23.50 -14.61
C LEU A 344 -10.91 -24.62 -15.63
N LYS A 345 -12.03 -24.56 -16.37
CA LYS A 345 -12.35 -25.56 -17.40
C LYS A 345 -11.33 -25.61 -18.53
N ALA A 346 -10.75 -24.46 -18.87
CA ALA A 346 -9.70 -24.34 -19.88
C ALA A 346 -8.32 -24.80 -19.36
N GLY A 347 -8.17 -25.12 -18.07
CA GLY A 347 -6.88 -25.51 -17.50
C GLY A 347 -5.89 -24.35 -17.34
N HIS A 348 -6.35 -23.11 -17.39
CA HIS A 348 -5.50 -21.91 -17.34
C HIS A 348 -5.09 -21.49 -15.92
N LEU A 349 -5.62 -22.15 -14.89
CA LEU A 349 -5.38 -21.79 -13.49
C LEU A 349 -4.14 -22.52 -12.94
N ILE A 350 -2.96 -22.21 -13.46
CA ILE A 350 -1.69 -22.85 -13.10
C ILE A 350 -0.86 -21.88 -12.26
N SER A 351 -0.25 -22.37 -11.17
CA SER A 351 0.66 -21.58 -10.33
C SER A 351 2.08 -21.53 -10.94
N SER A 352 2.73 -20.37 -10.89
CA SER A 352 4.11 -20.10 -11.36
C SER A 352 5.15 -20.71 -10.44
N ALA A 353 4.73 -21.06 -9.22
CA ALA A 353 5.62 -21.49 -8.16
C ALA A 353 5.05 -22.73 -7.48
N PRO A 354 4.98 -23.88 -8.18
CA PRO A 354 4.45 -25.12 -7.62
C PRO A 354 5.22 -25.59 -6.37
N GLY A 355 6.49 -25.19 -6.23
CA GLY A 355 7.30 -25.45 -5.03
C GLY A 355 6.97 -24.59 -3.80
N MET A 356 6.17 -23.53 -3.95
CA MET A 356 5.77 -22.64 -2.83
C MET A 356 4.43 -23.05 -2.20
N GLY A 357 3.81 -24.14 -2.67
CA GLY A 357 2.53 -24.62 -2.12
C GLY A 357 1.33 -23.70 -2.41
N LEU A 358 1.47 -22.78 -3.36
CA LEU A 358 0.40 -21.88 -3.77
C LEU A 358 -0.72 -22.66 -4.48
N PRO A 359 -2.00 -22.31 -4.22
CA PRO A 359 -3.12 -23.07 -4.76
C PRO A 359 -3.24 -22.88 -6.29
N SER A 360 -3.65 -23.94 -6.97
CA SER A 360 -3.88 -23.95 -8.43
C SER A 360 -5.18 -24.69 -8.77
N GLY A 361 -5.65 -24.59 -10.02
CA GLY A 361 -6.84 -25.27 -10.51
C GLY A 361 -8.06 -25.03 -9.62
N ALA A 362 -8.76 -26.11 -9.25
CA ALA A 362 -9.93 -26.04 -8.38
C ALA A 362 -9.59 -25.61 -6.94
N ALA A 363 -8.36 -25.88 -6.47
CA ALA A 363 -7.91 -25.43 -5.16
C ALA A 363 -7.76 -23.91 -5.10
N PHE A 364 -7.28 -23.28 -6.19
CA PHE A 364 -7.25 -21.82 -6.33
C PHE A 364 -8.66 -21.22 -6.21
N VAL A 365 -9.62 -21.73 -6.96
CA VAL A 365 -11.00 -21.21 -6.93
C VAL A 365 -11.58 -21.30 -5.52
N THR A 366 -11.40 -22.44 -4.84
CA THR A 366 -11.88 -22.64 -3.46
C THR A 366 -11.22 -21.66 -2.48
N ALA A 367 -9.89 -21.51 -2.58
CA ALA A 367 -9.12 -20.60 -1.73
C ALA A 367 -9.53 -19.14 -1.96
N LEU A 368 -9.68 -18.71 -3.22
CA LEU A 368 -10.10 -17.35 -3.58
C LEU A 368 -11.49 -17.03 -3.04
N LYS A 369 -12.47 -17.93 -3.22
CA LYS A 369 -13.84 -17.76 -2.67
C LYS A 369 -13.80 -17.53 -1.16
N LYS A 370 -13.11 -18.41 -0.42
CA LYS A 370 -12.97 -18.29 1.03
C LYS A 370 -12.28 -16.98 1.43
N PHE A 371 -11.22 -16.62 0.72
CA PHE A 371 -10.44 -15.43 1.00
C PHE A 371 -11.28 -14.16 0.84
N LEU A 372 -12.00 -14.00 -0.28
CA LEU A 372 -12.84 -12.83 -0.55
C LEU A 372 -13.99 -12.67 0.46
N ILE A 373 -14.58 -13.78 0.89
CA ILE A 373 -15.58 -13.76 1.97
C ILE A 373 -14.94 -13.29 3.28
N SER A 374 -13.81 -13.88 3.68
CA SER A 374 -13.15 -13.57 4.95
C SER A 374 -12.59 -12.15 5.03
N THR A 375 -12.30 -11.55 3.87
CA THR A 375 -11.77 -10.18 3.77
C THR A 375 -12.84 -9.12 3.51
N GLY A 376 -14.11 -9.55 3.41
CA GLY A 376 -15.28 -8.66 3.33
C GLY A 376 -15.60 -8.13 1.93
N TYR A 377 -15.11 -8.76 0.86
CA TYR A 377 -15.40 -8.35 -0.52
C TYR A 377 -16.77 -8.84 -0.99
N CYS A 378 -16.88 -10.12 -1.31
CA CYS A 378 -18.11 -10.75 -1.74
C CYS A 378 -18.04 -12.28 -1.69
N ASN A 379 -19.18 -12.92 -1.93
CA ASN A 379 -19.24 -14.33 -2.26
C ASN A 379 -19.21 -14.50 -3.79
N LEU A 380 -18.07 -14.93 -4.34
CA LEU A 380 -17.95 -15.24 -5.77
C LEU A 380 -18.88 -16.40 -6.12
N SER A 381 -19.85 -16.11 -6.99
CA SER A 381 -20.92 -17.04 -7.37
C SER A 381 -20.39 -18.20 -8.20
#